data_AF-A0AAW2SZX5-F1
#
_entry.id   AF-A0AAW2SZX5-F1
#
_cell.length_a   1.000
_cell.length_b   1.000
_cell.length_c   1.000
_cell.angle_alpha   90.00
_cell.angle_beta   90.00
_cell.angle_gamma   90.00
#
_symmetry.space_group_name_H-M   'P 1'
#
loop_
_entity.id
_entity.type
_entity.pdbx_description
1 polymer ?
#
loop_
_entity_poly.entity_id
_entity_poly.type
_entity_poly.pdbx_seq_one_letter_code
_entity_poly.pdbx_strand_id
1 'polypeptide(L)'
;MGDSRRRGYLPEDSSTSSSAEKGKLENKKAKDSEALYYIQTAVADNIFPRISVATSAKEAWSILQKEYQGSAKVRIIKLQTLRRDFENMKMKDSETIDEYYTKVRELVNQLKAYGRNIPEKRVVEKLLISVTEKYDPVVTTIEETKDITTLTVTELVGSLEVYEKRRSRREENSLENAFQFKLNMRSQNSNKKEENFKSTMGDKKKQNKGKYIQRRQEEAEQS
;
A
#
# COMPACT_ATOMS: atom_id res chain seq x y z
N MET A 1 37.62 33.55 -81.10
CA MET A 1 39.03 33.33 -80.73
C MET A 1 39.21 33.97 -79.37
N GLY A 2 39.16 33.26 -78.24
CA GLY A 2 39.96 32.09 -77.90
C GLY A 2 41.24 32.60 -77.23
N ASP A 3 41.32 32.60 -75.90
CA ASP A 3 41.97 31.49 -75.21
C ASP A 3 41.71 31.58 -73.69
N SER A 4 41.41 30.42 -73.14
CA SER A 4 41.41 30.13 -71.71
C SER A 4 42.81 29.63 -71.33
N ARG A 5 43.08 29.49 -70.01
CA ARG A 5 44.23 28.77 -69.38
C ARG A 5 45.32 29.74 -68.88
N ARG A 6 45.82 29.66 -67.64
CA ARG A 6 45.77 28.58 -66.64
C ARG A 6 46.33 29.06 -65.30
N ARG A 7 45.85 28.40 -64.26
CA ARG A 7 46.57 27.91 -63.06
C ARG A 7 46.97 28.90 -61.96
N GLY A 8 46.17 28.82 -60.91
CA GLY A 8 46.59 28.96 -59.52
C GLY A 8 45.57 28.32 -58.58
N TYR A 9 45.14 27.08 -58.83
CA TYR A 9 44.38 26.32 -57.83
C TYR A 9 45.38 25.87 -56.76
N LEU A 10 45.40 26.54 -55.62
CA LEU A 10 45.83 25.92 -54.37
C LEU A 10 44.66 25.05 -53.88
N PRO A 11 44.91 23.80 -53.45
CA PRO A 11 43.88 23.02 -52.79
C PRO A 11 43.60 23.68 -51.44
N GLU A 12 42.35 24.09 -51.23
CA GLU A 12 41.86 24.39 -49.88
C GLU A 12 42.02 23.15 -49.00
N ASP A 13 42.62 23.37 -47.84
CA ASP A 13 42.76 22.39 -46.78
C ASP A 13 41.39 21.81 -46.37
N SER A 14 41.10 20.62 -46.90
CA SER A 14 40.07 19.72 -46.35
C SER A 14 40.62 18.89 -45.18
N SER A 15 41.80 19.21 -44.66
CA SER A 15 42.56 18.37 -43.74
C SER A 15 42.29 18.67 -42.25
N THR A 16 41.68 19.80 -41.92
CA THR A 16 41.61 20.29 -40.52
C THR A 16 40.36 19.87 -39.75
N SER A 17 39.34 19.29 -40.39
CA SER A 17 38.24 18.60 -39.66
C SER A 17 38.65 17.24 -39.06
N SER A 18 39.84 16.72 -39.36
CA SER A 18 40.10 15.27 -39.25
C SER A 18 40.62 14.78 -37.89
N SER A 19 41.40 15.57 -37.13
CA SER A 19 42.13 15.04 -35.95
C SER A 19 41.30 15.04 -34.66
N ALA A 20 40.62 16.15 -34.36
CA ALA A 20 39.82 16.29 -33.14
C ALA A 20 38.55 15.41 -33.15
N GLU A 21 37.96 15.19 -34.33
CA GLU A 21 36.80 14.31 -34.49
C GLU A 21 37.17 12.82 -34.37
N LYS A 22 38.33 12.42 -34.91
CA LYS A 22 38.88 11.07 -34.74
C LYS A 22 39.18 10.75 -33.28
N GLY A 23 39.86 11.65 -32.56
CA GLY A 23 40.14 11.47 -31.13
C GLY A 23 38.87 11.34 -30.28
N LYS A 24 37.79 12.07 -30.62
CA LYS A 24 36.48 11.91 -29.96
C LYS A 24 35.82 10.56 -30.27
N LEU A 25 35.93 10.07 -31.50
CA LEU A 25 35.35 8.80 -31.90
C LEU A 25 36.07 7.61 -31.25
N GLU A 26 37.40 7.64 -31.17
CA GLU A 26 38.19 6.61 -30.49
C GLU A 26 37.89 6.55 -29.00
N ASN A 27 37.82 7.70 -28.34
CA ASN A 27 37.41 7.78 -26.94
C ASN A 27 35.99 7.22 -26.70
N LYS A 28 35.05 7.41 -27.63
CA LYS A 28 33.71 6.82 -27.53
C LYS A 28 33.75 5.29 -27.68
N LYS A 29 34.55 4.77 -28.61
CA LYS A 29 34.73 3.32 -28.79
C LYS A 29 35.35 2.68 -27.56
N ALA A 30 36.41 3.27 -27.01
CA ALA A 30 37.06 2.77 -25.80
C ALA A 30 36.06 2.68 -24.63
N LYS A 31 35.26 3.73 -24.41
CA LYS A 31 34.21 3.75 -23.38
C LYS A 31 33.11 2.71 -23.63
N ASP A 32 32.70 2.51 -24.88
CA ASP A 32 31.70 1.50 -25.22
C ASP A 32 32.22 0.08 -24.99
N SER A 33 33.47 -0.21 -25.36
CA SER A 33 34.12 -1.49 -25.08
C SER A 33 34.26 -1.75 -23.57
N GLU A 34 34.65 -0.72 -22.82
CA GLU A 34 34.74 -0.79 -21.36
C GLU A 34 33.36 -1.06 -20.72
N ALA A 35 32.32 -0.33 -21.15
CA ALA A 35 30.96 -0.54 -20.67
C ALA A 35 30.41 -1.93 -21.04
N LEU A 36 30.72 -2.44 -22.23
CA LEU A 36 30.34 -3.78 -22.67
C LEU A 36 30.98 -4.85 -21.78
N TYR A 37 32.27 -4.71 -21.46
CA TYR A 37 32.97 -5.60 -20.54
C TYR A 37 32.29 -5.62 -19.16
N TYR A 38 31.99 -4.46 -18.57
CA TYR A 38 31.31 -4.42 -17.28
C TYR A 38 29.94 -5.10 -17.32
N ILE A 39 29.13 -4.86 -18.36
CA ILE A 39 27.83 -5.52 -18.52
C ILE A 39 28.01 -7.05 -18.60
N GLN A 40 28.98 -7.51 -19.39
CA GLN A 40 29.26 -8.94 -19.57
C GLN A 40 29.74 -9.62 -18.28
N THR A 41 30.54 -8.95 -17.46
CA THR A 41 31.00 -9.50 -16.16
C THR A 41 29.98 -9.39 -15.04
N ALA A 42 29.01 -8.49 -15.14
CA ALA A 42 28.02 -8.26 -14.09
C ALA A 42 26.82 -9.23 -14.17
N VAL A 43 26.61 -9.88 -15.32
CA VAL A 43 25.52 -10.84 -15.49
C VAL A 43 25.92 -12.23 -15.00
N ALA A 44 24.94 -12.99 -14.50
CA ALA A 44 25.17 -14.39 -14.13
C ALA A 44 25.47 -15.26 -15.36
N ASP A 45 26.17 -16.39 -15.14
CA ASP A 45 26.62 -17.30 -16.21
C ASP A 45 25.47 -17.83 -17.08
N ASN A 46 24.26 -17.94 -16.52
CA ASN A 46 23.07 -18.37 -17.27
C ASN A 46 22.46 -17.26 -18.16
N ILE A 47 22.85 -16.00 -17.96
CA ILE A 47 22.40 -14.83 -18.73
C ILE A 47 23.45 -14.43 -19.77
N PHE A 48 24.74 -14.63 -19.48
CA PHE A 48 25.86 -14.26 -20.36
C PHE A 48 25.69 -14.74 -21.82
N PRO A 49 25.30 -16.00 -22.11
CA PRO A 49 25.13 -16.47 -23.49
C PRO A 49 24.19 -15.59 -24.33
N ARG A 50 23.21 -14.95 -23.68
CA ARG A 50 22.20 -14.10 -24.33
C ARG A 50 22.77 -12.79 -24.86
N ILE A 51 23.81 -12.26 -24.21
CA ILE A 51 24.48 -11.01 -24.59
C ILE A 51 25.86 -11.24 -25.20
N SER A 52 26.32 -12.49 -25.28
CA SER A 52 27.67 -12.85 -25.76
C SER A 52 27.96 -12.38 -27.19
N VAL A 53 26.94 -12.29 -28.04
CA VAL A 53 27.05 -11.86 -29.45
C VAL A 53 26.99 -10.34 -29.60
N ALA A 54 26.67 -9.59 -28.53
CA ALA A 54 26.54 -8.15 -28.61
C ALA A 54 27.89 -7.47 -28.88
N THR A 55 27.91 -6.59 -29.88
CA THR A 55 29.12 -5.88 -30.35
C THR A 55 29.33 -4.52 -29.69
N SER A 56 28.32 -4.03 -28.98
CA SER A 56 28.34 -2.76 -28.26
C SER A 56 27.63 -2.86 -26.92
N ALA A 57 27.99 -2.00 -25.98
CA ALA A 57 27.32 -1.93 -24.68
C ALA A 57 25.81 -1.64 -24.84
N LYS A 58 25.46 -0.79 -25.81
CA LYS A 58 24.07 -0.45 -26.14
C LYS A 58 23.28 -1.67 -26.63
N GLU A 59 23.89 -2.52 -27.45
CA GLU A 59 23.25 -3.73 -27.96
C GLU A 59 23.03 -4.75 -26.84
N ALA A 60 24.06 -5.01 -26.02
CA ALA A 60 23.96 -5.89 -24.86
C ALA A 60 22.85 -5.43 -23.90
N TRP A 61 22.83 -4.14 -23.57
CA TRP A 61 21.79 -3.54 -22.75
C TRP A 61 20.39 -3.66 -23.37
N SER A 62 20.26 -3.47 -24.68
CA SER A 62 18.97 -3.58 -25.38
C SER A 62 18.43 -5.01 -25.36
N ILE A 63 19.30 -6.01 -25.46
CA ILE A 63 18.92 -7.43 -25.34
C ILE A 63 18.39 -7.72 -23.93
N LEU A 64 19.16 -7.37 -22.89
CA LEU A 64 18.74 -7.54 -21.49
C LEU A 64 17.42 -6.83 -21.22
N GLN A 65 17.31 -5.58 -21.66
CA GLN A 65 16.09 -4.80 -21.47
C GLN A 65 14.89 -5.44 -22.16
N LYS A 66 15.05 -5.93 -23.39
CA LYS A 66 13.98 -6.62 -24.12
C LYS A 66 13.57 -7.92 -23.44
N GLU A 67 14.51 -8.65 -22.86
CA GLU A 67 14.25 -9.91 -22.19
C GLU A 67 13.50 -9.74 -20.86
N TYR A 68 13.99 -8.84 -20.00
CA TYR A 68 13.44 -8.68 -18.65
C TYR A 68 12.25 -7.73 -18.59
N GLN A 69 12.19 -6.71 -19.44
CA GLN A 69 11.08 -5.75 -19.47
C GLN A 69 10.07 -6.01 -20.59
N GLY A 70 10.46 -6.79 -21.60
CA GLY A 70 9.68 -7.00 -22.82
C GLY A 70 9.99 -5.96 -23.90
N SER A 71 9.30 -6.07 -25.04
CA SER A 71 9.42 -5.07 -26.12
C SER A 71 8.99 -3.68 -25.69
N ALA A 72 9.36 -2.64 -26.45
CA ALA A 72 8.91 -1.27 -26.19
C ALA A 72 7.38 -1.16 -26.09
N LYS A 73 6.64 -1.89 -26.94
CA LYS A 73 5.17 -1.96 -26.87
C LYS A 73 4.68 -2.58 -25.56
N VAL A 74 5.28 -3.70 -25.14
CA VAL A 74 4.93 -4.38 -23.88
C VAL A 74 5.18 -3.47 -22.68
N ARG A 75 6.29 -2.72 -22.66
CA ARG A 75 6.58 -1.75 -21.60
C ARG A 75 5.53 -0.64 -21.51
N ILE A 76 5.10 -0.09 -22.65
CA ILE A 76 4.04 0.92 -22.69
C ILE A 76 2.73 0.34 -22.15
N ILE A 77 2.35 -0.86 -22.57
CA ILE A 77 1.12 -1.53 -22.10
C ILE A 77 1.19 -1.77 -20.58
N LYS A 78 2.30 -2.34 -20.07
CA LYS A 78 2.52 -2.54 -18.63
C LYS A 78 2.44 -1.23 -17.86
N LEU A 79 3.05 -0.16 -18.37
CA LEU A 79 2.98 1.16 -17.76
C LEU A 79 1.55 1.70 -17.71
N GLN A 80 0.76 1.50 -18.76
CA GLN A 80 -0.66 1.91 -18.76
C GLN A 80 -1.48 1.10 -17.77
N THR A 81 -1.24 -0.21 -17.65
CA THR A 81 -1.87 -1.05 -16.63
C THR A 81 -1.54 -0.55 -15.22
N LEU A 82 -0.25 -0.33 -14.92
CA LEU A 82 0.17 0.19 -13.60
C LEU A 82 -0.43 1.56 -13.27
N ARG A 83 -0.58 2.44 -14.27
CA ARG A 83 -1.28 3.73 -14.08
C ARG A 83 -2.75 3.51 -13.72
N ARG A 84 -3.43 2.64 -14.45
CA ARG A 84 -4.83 2.30 -14.16
C ARG A 84 -4.96 1.72 -12.76
N ASP A 85 -4.08 0.81 -12.39
CA ASP A 85 -4.06 0.22 -11.05
C ASP A 85 -3.84 1.29 -10.00
N PHE A 86 -2.96 2.26 -10.25
CA PHE A 86 -2.71 3.36 -9.32
C PHE A 86 -3.93 4.26 -9.12
N GLU A 87 -4.59 4.66 -10.21
CA GLU A 87 -5.81 5.47 -10.13
C GLU A 87 -6.96 4.69 -9.47
N ASN A 88 -7.06 3.38 -9.71
CA ASN A 88 -8.12 2.52 -9.16
C ASN A 88 -7.84 2.00 -7.75
N MET A 89 -6.61 2.13 -7.22
CA MET A 89 -6.30 1.69 -5.87
C MET A 89 -7.23 2.35 -4.85
N LYS A 90 -7.82 1.52 -4.01
CA LYS A 90 -8.60 1.92 -2.84
C LYS A 90 -8.27 0.98 -1.70
N MET A 91 -8.28 1.52 -0.49
CA MET A 91 -8.16 0.75 0.72
C MET A 91 -9.42 -0.10 0.91
N LYS A 92 -9.26 -1.34 1.33
CA LYS A 92 -10.33 -2.25 1.74
C LYS A 92 -10.66 -2.03 3.21
N ASP A 93 -11.87 -2.39 3.63
CA ASP A 93 -12.26 -2.23 5.03
C ASP A 93 -11.48 -3.12 5.98
N SER A 94 -11.05 -4.29 5.50
CA SER A 94 -10.34 -5.31 6.28
C SER A 94 -8.84 -5.06 6.42
N GLU A 95 -8.25 -4.18 5.61
CA GLU A 95 -6.81 -3.94 5.67
C GLU A 95 -6.45 -2.81 6.64
N THR A 96 -5.21 -2.84 7.10
CA THR A 96 -4.60 -1.80 7.95
C THR A 96 -3.95 -0.70 7.11
N ILE A 97 -3.64 0.43 7.74
CA ILE A 97 -2.93 1.53 7.07
C ILE A 97 -1.55 1.08 6.55
N ASP A 98 -0.81 0.28 7.32
CA ASP A 98 0.52 -0.20 6.95
C ASP A 98 0.48 -1.15 5.72
N GLU A 99 -0.48 -2.08 5.71
CA GLU A 99 -0.71 -2.97 4.56
C GLU A 99 -1.09 -2.18 3.31
N TYR A 100 -1.98 -1.19 3.47
CA TYR A 100 -2.40 -0.34 2.36
C TYR A 100 -1.23 0.49 1.81
N TYR A 101 -0.49 1.14 2.70
CA TYR A 101 0.66 1.96 2.36
C TYR A 101 1.75 1.15 1.65
N THR A 102 2.01 -0.08 2.12
CA THR A 102 2.96 -1.00 1.49
C THR A 102 2.59 -1.28 0.04
N LYS A 103 1.32 -1.56 -0.26
CA LYS A 103 0.84 -1.76 -1.64
C LYS A 103 1.00 -0.50 -2.50
N VAL A 104 0.69 0.67 -1.96
CA VAL A 104 0.86 1.95 -2.67
C VAL A 104 2.34 2.16 -3.02
N ARG A 105 3.24 1.92 -2.04
CA ARG A 105 4.69 2.04 -2.22
C ARG A 105 5.22 1.06 -3.26
N GLU A 106 4.80 -0.19 -3.23
CA GLU A 106 5.16 -1.20 -4.23
C GLU A 106 4.75 -0.76 -5.64
N LEU A 107 3.53 -0.27 -5.81
CA LEU A 107 3.04 0.18 -7.11
C LEU A 107 3.79 1.42 -7.63
N VAL A 108 4.08 2.38 -6.75
CA VAL A 108 4.90 3.56 -7.09
C VAL A 108 6.32 3.14 -7.51
N ASN A 109 6.92 2.16 -6.82
CA ASN A 109 8.23 1.62 -7.18
C ASN A 109 8.19 0.91 -8.54
N GLN A 110 7.13 0.15 -8.84
CA GLN A 110 6.94 -0.46 -10.15
C GLN A 110 6.81 0.60 -11.25
N LEU A 111 5.99 1.63 -11.05
CA LEU A 111 5.86 2.76 -11.98
C LEU A 111 7.23 3.42 -12.25
N LYS A 112 8.02 3.64 -11.19
CA LYS A 112 9.38 4.20 -11.29
C LYS A 112 10.32 3.29 -12.09
N ALA A 113 10.25 1.98 -11.90
CA ALA A 113 11.05 1.00 -12.66
C ALA A 113 10.75 1.02 -14.17
N TYR A 114 9.52 1.36 -14.57
CA TYR A 114 9.13 1.57 -15.97
C TYR A 114 9.34 3.02 -16.47
N GLY A 115 10.06 3.84 -15.70
CA GLY A 115 10.44 5.21 -16.10
C GLY A 115 9.40 6.28 -15.80
N ARG A 116 8.36 5.99 -15.00
CA ARG A 116 7.38 6.99 -14.56
C ARG A 116 7.58 7.32 -13.09
N ASN A 117 8.13 8.51 -12.83
CA ASN A 117 8.17 9.04 -11.47
C ASN A 117 6.81 9.59 -11.05
N ILE A 118 6.34 9.22 -9.86
CA ILE A 118 5.14 9.79 -9.25
C ILE A 118 5.61 10.78 -8.18
N PRO A 119 5.24 12.07 -8.27
CA PRO A 119 5.66 13.05 -7.28
C PRO A 119 5.01 12.73 -5.93
N GLU A 120 5.72 13.04 -4.85
CA GLU A 120 5.30 12.72 -3.49
C GLU A 120 3.91 13.30 -3.17
N LYS A 121 3.67 14.55 -3.55
CA LYS A 121 2.36 15.21 -3.47
C LYS A 121 1.23 14.34 -4.04
N ARG A 122 1.45 13.68 -5.17
CA ARG A 122 0.42 12.84 -5.80
C ARG A 122 0.17 11.55 -5.01
N VAL A 123 1.18 11.04 -4.31
CA VAL A 123 1.02 9.90 -3.40
C VAL A 123 0.23 10.32 -2.17
N VAL A 124 0.51 11.51 -1.61
CA VAL A 124 -0.25 12.09 -0.47
C VAL A 124 -1.71 12.28 -0.83
N GLU A 125 -2.00 12.98 -1.93
CA GLU A 125 -3.37 13.15 -2.45
C GLU A 125 -4.05 11.79 -2.66
N LYS A 126 -3.31 10.83 -3.25
CA LYS A 126 -3.86 9.51 -3.50
C LYS A 126 -4.30 8.85 -2.21
N LEU A 127 -3.42 8.81 -1.19
CA LEU A 127 -3.70 8.22 0.11
C LEU A 127 -4.91 8.88 0.78
N LEU A 128 -4.99 10.21 0.80
CA LEU A 128 -6.14 10.93 1.39
C LEU A 128 -7.47 10.59 0.70
N ILE A 129 -7.47 10.46 -0.62
CA ILE A 129 -8.68 10.16 -1.42
C ILE A 129 -9.09 8.69 -1.31
N SER A 130 -8.15 7.77 -1.07
CA SER A 130 -8.35 6.34 -1.25
C SER A 130 -8.39 5.52 0.03
N VAL A 131 -8.13 6.12 1.19
CA VAL A 131 -8.42 5.51 2.50
C VAL A 131 -9.94 5.32 2.67
N THR A 132 -10.34 4.38 3.51
CA THR A 132 -11.77 4.12 3.76
C THR A 132 -12.39 5.14 4.72
N GLU A 133 -13.72 5.25 4.68
CA GLU A 133 -14.52 6.22 5.44
C GLU A 133 -14.26 6.18 6.96
N LYS A 134 -13.76 5.06 7.49
CA LYS A 134 -13.37 4.93 8.91
C LYS A 134 -12.25 5.91 9.33
N TYR A 135 -11.52 6.48 8.36
CA TYR A 135 -10.49 7.48 8.56
C TYR A 135 -10.92 8.91 8.22
N ASP A 136 -12.15 9.15 7.76
CA ASP A 136 -12.63 10.49 7.39
C ASP A 136 -12.37 11.55 8.48
N PRO A 137 -12.59 11.29 9.79
CA PRO A 137 -12.34 12.30 10.82
C PRO A 137 -10.88 12.78 10.87
N VAL A 138 -9.91 11.88 10.66
CA VAL A 138 -8.49 12.25 10.64
C VAL A 138 -8.10 12.86 9.30
N VAL A 139 -8.68 12.41 8.19
CA VAL A 139 -8.46 13.00 6.86
C VAL A 139 -8.94 14.46 6.85
N THR A 140 -10.18 14.73 7.25
CA THR A 140 -10.72 16.10 7.34
C THR A 140 -9.86 16.98 8.22
N THR A 141 -9.42 16.48 9.38
CA THR A 141 -8.52 17.24 10.26
C THR A 141 -7.20 17.58 9.56
N ILE A 142 -6.61 16.64 8.82
CA ILE A 142 -5.36 16.87 8.08
C ILE A 142 -5.58 17.89 6.96
N GLU A 143 -6.67 17.78 6.21
CA GLU A 143 -7.03 18.70 5.12
C GLU A 143 -7.26 20.13 5.60
N GLU A 144 -7.83 20.30 6.81
CA GLU A 144 -8.06 21.62 7.41
C GLU A 144 -6.81 22.22 8.06
N THR A 145 -5.92 21.39 8.62
CA THR A 145 -4.80 21.86 9.46
C THR A 145 -3.45 21.89 8.77
N LYS A 146 -3.25 21.09 7.71
CA LYS A 146 -1.95 20.94 7.04
C LYS A 146 -2.01 21.38 5.59
N ASP A 147 -0.89 21.91 5.09
CA ASP A 147 -0.72 22.18 3.68
C ASP A 147 -0.34 20.90 2.92
N ILE A 148 -1.27 20.41 2.10
CA ILE A 148 -1.12 19.18 1.29
C ILE A 148 0.07 19.28 0.31
N THR A 149 0.48 20.50 -0.07
CA THR A 149 1.60 20.69 -1.01
C THR A 149 2.97 20.45 -0.39
N THR A 150 3.08 20.57 0.94
CA THR A 150 4.33 20.40 1.69
C THR A 150 4.32 19.15 2.58
N LEU A 151 3.15 18.58 2.84
CA LEU A 151 2.99 17.36 3.64
C LEU A 151 3.76 16.18 3.03
N THR A 152 4.57 15.52 3.86
CA THR A 152 5.31 14.32 3.45
C THR A 152 4.45 13.06 3.60
N VAL A 153 4.76 12.03 2.80
CA VAL A 153 4.07 10.73 2.90
C VAL A 153 4.27 10.10 4.28
N THR A 154 5.46 10.25 4.87
CA THR A 154 5.77 9.71 6.19
C THR A 154 4.94 10.35 7.31
N GLU A 155 4.74 11.67 7.26
CA GLU A 155 3.92 12.37 8.25
C GLU A 155 2.44 12.01 8.13
N LEU A 156 1.94 11.85 6.89
CA LEU A 156 0.58 11.41 6.62
C LEU A 156 0.34 10.00 7.17
N VAL A 157 1.16 9.03 6.76
CA VAL A 157 1.04 7.63 7.18
C VAL A 157 1.15 7.52 8.71
N GLY A 158 2.11 8.21 9.33
CA GLY A 158 2.24 8.23 10.79
C GLY A 158 1.01 8.82 11.50
N SER A 159 0.39 9.86 10.95
CA SER A 159 -0.85 10.43 11.50
C SER A 159 -2.01 9.43 11.43
N LEU A 160 -2.14 8.73 10.30
CA LEU A 160 -3.18 7.71 10.07
C LEU A 160 -3.00 6.48 10.97
N GLU A 161 -1.76 5.99 11.14
CA GLU A 161 -1.45 4.88 12.04
C GLU A 161 -1.72 5.21 13.51
N VAL A 162 -1.37 6.42 13.96
CA VAL A 162 -1.68 6.87 15.33
C VAL A 162 -3.19 6.90 15.54
N TYR A 163 -3.94 7.37 14.56
CA TYR A 163 -5.40 7.36 14.60
C TYR A 163 -5.96 5.92 14.62
N GLU A 164 -5.44 5.03 13.79
CA GLU A 164 -5.81 3.61 13.75
C GLU A 164 -5.63 2.94 15.11
N LYS A 165 -4.45 3.12 15.75
CA LYS A 165 -4.17 2.60 17.09
C LYS A 165 -5.12 3.14 18.15
N ARG A 166 -5.47 4.43 18.10
CA ARG A 166 -6.44 5.04 19.02
C ARG A 166 -7.85 4.50 18.81
N ARG A 167 -8.25 4.28 17.56
CA ARG A 167 -9.56 3.73 17.21
C ARG A 167 -9.69 2.27 17.67
N SER A 168 -8.69 1.45 17.38
CA SER A 168 -8.65 0.03 17.78
C SER A 168 -8.83 -0.15 19.29
N ARG A 169 -8.13 0.65 20.12
CA ARG A 169 -8.29 0.61 21.59
C ARG A 169 -9.72 0.93 22.05
N ARG A 170 -10.41 1.86 21.38
CA ARG A 170 -11.80 2.21 21.73
C ARG A 170 -12.79 1.13 21.32
N GLU A 171 -12.57 0.49 20.17
CA GLU A 171 -13.38 -0.64 19.72
C GLU A 171 -13.24 -1.84 20.66
N GLU A 172 -12.02 -2.16 21.08
CA GLU A 172 -11.74 -3.23 22.05
C GLU A 172 -12.43 -2.96 23.41
N ASN A 173 -12.30 -1.75 23.94
CA ASN A 173 -12.97 -1.35 25.17
C ASN A 173 -14.51 -1.40 25.04
N SER A 174 -15.06 -1.04 23.87
CA SER A 174 -16.49 -1.08 23.61
C SER A 174 -17.01 -2.52 23.58
N LEU A 175 -16.29 -3.43 22.93
CA LEU A 175 -16.61 -4.87 22.90
C LEU A 175 -16.55 -5.48 24.30
N GLU A 176 -15.49 -5.20 25.06
CA GLU A 176 -15.33 -5.68 26.43
C GLU A 176 -16.49 -5.19 27.32
N ASN A 177 -16.83 -3.90 27.24
CA ASN A 177 -17.97 -3.33 27.97
C ASN A 177 -19.31 -3.99 27.57
N ALA A 178 -19.52 -4.25 26.29
CA ALA A 178 -20.73 -4.92 25.80
C ALA A 178 -20.81 -6.40 26.27
N PHE A 179 -19.68 -7.09 26.31
CA PHE A 179 -19.58 -8.46 26.84
C PHE A 179 -19.87 -8.50 28.33
N GLN A 180 -19.25 -7.61 29.12
CA GLN A 180 -19.51 -7.51 30.56
C GLN A 180 -20.97 -7.13 30.84
N PHE A 181 -21.56 -6.22 30.06
CA PHE A 181 -22.97 -5.88 30.20
C PHE A 181 -23.88 -7.09 29.95
N LYS A 182 -23.61 -7.90 28.92
CA LYS A 182 -24.37 -9.13 28.65
C LYS A 182 -24.23 -10.17 29.77
N LEU A 183 -23.04 -10.34 30.33
CA LEU A 183 -22.80 -11.23 31.47
C LEU A 183 -23.57 -10.78 32.71
N ASN A 184 -23.53 -9.48 33.02
CA ASN A 184 -24.26 -8.89 34.14
C ASN A 184 -25.78 -9.01 33.96
N MET A 185 -26.31 -8.76 32.76
CA MET A 185 -27.74 -8.97 32.46
C MET A 185 -28.16 -10.42 32.64
N ARG A 186 -27.31 -11.39 32.24
CA ARG A 186 -27.59 -12.81 32.42
C ARG A 186 -27.59 -13.22 33.90
N SER A 187 -26.65 -12.68 34.68
CA SER A 187 -26.56 -12.89 36.13
C SER A 187 -27.76 -12.28 36.88
N GLN A 188 -28.20 -11.08 36.50
CA GLN A 188 -29.40 -10.47 37.08
C GLN A 188 -30.68 -11.25 36.74
N ASN A 189 -30.79 -11.81 35.54
CA ASN A 189 -31.93 -12.64 35.17
C ASN A 189 -31.95 -14.00 35.89
N SER A 190 -30.79 -14.59 36.22
CA SER A 190 -30.75 -15.78 37.08
C SER A 190 -31.14 -15.45 38.51
N ASN A 191 -30.66 -14.34 39.08
CA ASN A 191 -30.98 -13.94 40.45
C ASN A 191 -32.48 -13.60 40.61
N LYS A 192 -33.09 -12.92 39.64
CA LYS A 192 -34.55 -12.64 39.64
C LYS A 192 -35.39 -13.92 39.56
N LYS A 193 -34.95 -14.94 38.82
CA LYS A 193 -35.63 -16.24 38.78
C LYS A 193 -35.51 -16.98 40.11
N GLU A 194 -34.36 -16.89 40.78
CA GLU A 194 -34.14 -17.52 42.08
C GLU A 194 -34.93 -16.83 43.21
N GLU A 195 -35.01 -15.50 43.21
CA GLU A 195 -35.85 -14.75 44.16
C GLU A 195 -37.34 -15.04 43.96
N ASN A 196 -37.82 -15.08 42.72
CA ASN A 196 -39.21 -15.45 42.43
C ASN A 196 -39.54 -16.90 42.84
N PHE A 197 -38.58 -17.82 42.74
CA PHE A 197 -38.77 -19.21 43.18
C PHE A 197 -38.79 -19.32 44.72
N LYS A 198 -37.98 -18.53 45.43
CA LYS A 198 -37.98 -18.46 46.90
C LYS A 198 -39.26 -17.79 47.45
N SER A 199 -39.78 -16.74 46.81
CA SER A 199 -41.02 -16.09 47.27
C SER A 199 -42.23 -17.02 47.10
N THR A 200 -42.36 -17.70 45.95
CA THR A 200 -43.44 -18.67 45.71
C THR A 200 -43.39 -19.90 46.64
N MET A 201 -42.21 -20.36 47.04
CA MET A 201 -42.09 -21.39 48.09
C MET A 201 -42.47 -20.87 49.49
N GLY A 202 -42.13 -19.62 49.80
CA GLY A 202 -42.46 -18.98 51.07
C GLY A 202 -43.97 -18.86 51.29
N ASP A 203 -44.70 -18.45 50.25
CA ASP A 203 -46.16 -18.29 50.32
C ASP A 203 -46.91 -19.62 50.39
N LYS A 204 -46.44 -20.66 49.68
CA LYS A 204 -47.01 -22.02 49.79
C LYS A 204 -46.84 -22.61 51.20
N LYS A 205 -45.70 -22.35 51.87
CA LYS A 205 -45.48 -22.79 53.27
C LYS A 205 -46.39 -22.07 54.26
N LYS A 206 -46.65 -20.77 54.06
CA LYS A 206 -47.57 -19.99 54.92
C LYS A 206 -49.03 -20.44 54.76
N GLN A 207 -49.48 -20.69 53.53
CA GLN A 207 -50.84 -21.20 53.27
C GLN A 207 -51.06 -22.60 53.86
N ASN A 208 -50.07 -23.49 53.78
CA ASN A 208 -50.21 -24.82 54.41
C ASN A 208 -50.25 -24.73 55.94
N LYS A 209 -49.43 -23.89 56.59
CA LYS A 209 -49.50 -23.69 58.05
C LYS A 209 -50.87 -23.14 58.50
N GLY A 210 -51.46 -22.21 57.75
CA GLY A 210 -52.80 -21.69 58.04
C GLY A 210 -53.87 -22.78 58.01
N LYS A 211 -53.84 -23.64 56.99
CA LYS A 211 -54.79 -24.77 56.86
C LYS A 211 -54.65 -25.82 57.96
N TYR A 212 -53.43 -26.08 58.45
CA TYR A 212 -53.22 -27.00 59.59
C TYR A 212 -53.71 -26.43 60.92
N ILE A 213 -53.56 -25.12 61.13
CA ILE A 213 -54.04 -24.45 62.36
C ILE A 213 -55.57 -24.41 62.37
N GLN A 214 -56.19 -24.11 61.23
CA GLN A 214 -57.64 -24.04 61.10
C GLN A 214 -58.32 -25.39 61.28
N ARG A 215 -57.73 -26.46 60.70
CA ARG A 215 -58.24 -27.84 60.88
C ARG A 215 -58.13 -28.32 62.34
N ARG A 216 -57.09 -27.90 63.06
CA ARG A 216 -56.91 -28.24 64.48
C ARG A 216 -57.88 -27.47 65.40
N GLN A 217 -58.33 -26.28 64.99
CA GLN A 217 -59.36 -25.53 65.71
C GLN A 217 -60.75 -26.14 65.49
N GLU A 218 -61.06 -26.54 64.25
CA GLU A 218 -62.31 -27.23 63.91
C GLU A 218 -62.43 -28.62 64.60
N GLU A 219 -61.32 -29.36 64.75
CA GLU A 219 -61.29 -30.64 65.47
C GLU A 219 -61.44 -30.48 66.99
N ALA A 220 -61.04 -29.34 67.56
CA ALA A 220 -61.15 -29.05 69.00
C ALA A 220 -62.55 -28.55 69.42
N GLU A 221 -63.33 -28.02 68.47
CA GLU A 221 -64.71 -27.55 68.71
C GLU A 221 -65.76 -28.67 68.59
N GLN A 222 -65.36 -29.87 68.16
CA GLN A 222 -66.24 -31.04 67.98
C GLN A 222 -66.04 -32.14 69.04
N SER A 223 -65.18 -31.93 70.04
CA SER A 223 -65.00 -32.80 71.22
C SER A 223 -65.53 -32.12 72.49
#